data_AF-A0A423VXG2-F1
#
_entry.id   AF-A0A423VXG2-F1
#
_cell.length_a   1.000
_cell.length_b   1.000
_cell.length_c   1.000
_cell.angle_alpha   90.00
_cell.angle_beta   90.00
_cell.angle_gamma   90.00
#
_symmetry.space_group_name_H-M   'P 1'
#
loop_
_entity.id
_entity.type
_entity.pdbx_description
1 polymer ?
#
loop_
_entity_poly.entity_id
_entity_poly.type
_entity_poly.pdbx_seq_one_letter_code
_entity_poly.pdbx_strand_id
1 'polypeptide(L)'
;MRDHERDTILMARAEGMARDRDVSLLAVALAYVMQKTTYMFPIVGGRQVKHLQGMIDALIVALMDEEIDKVESAYEFDAGLPHTFLSGTMFQDGMKPIAAQAPGDVWLTKQASDSDWVETPKALRLDGDSEGSQS
;
A
#
# COMPACT_ATOMS: atom_id res chain seq x y z
N MET A 1 -13.32 17.93 -11.73
CA MET A 1 -13.77 18.46 -10.43
C MET A 1 -13.88 17.40 -9.34
N ARG A 2 -13.96 16.08 -9.62
CA ARG A 2 -13.99 15.05 -8.56
C ARG A 2 -12.62 14.66 -8.00
N ASP A 3 -11.54 14.85 -8.76
CA ASP A 3 -10.20 14.38 -8.35
C ASP A 3 -9.57 15.25 -7.25
N HIS A 4 -9.77 16.58 -7.30
CA HIS A 4 -9.21 17.49 -6.29
C HIS A 4 -9.71 17.21 -4.85
N GLU A 5 -10.95 16.73 -4.72
CA GLU A 5 -11.57 16.43 -3.44
C GLU A 5 -10.94 15.19 -2.83
N ARG A 6 -10.67 14.17 -3.66
CA ARG A 6 -9.96 12.94 -3.27
C ARG A 6 -8.52 13.23 -2.88
N ASP A 7 -7.82 14.06 -3.66
CA ASP A 7 -6.48 14.53 -3.32
C ASP A 7 -6.46 15.26 -1.97
N THR A 8 -7.46 16.10 -1.70
CA THR A 8 -7.58 16.81 -0.43
C THR A 8 -7.78 15.85 0.75
N ILE A 9 -8.62 14.83 0.58
CA ILE A 9 -8.85 13.78 1.59
C ILE A 9 -7.57 12.99 1.85
N LEU A 10 -6.85 12.61 0.78
CA LEU A 10 -5.59 11.88 0.88
C LEU A 10 -4.54 12.70 1.65
N MET A 11 -4.38 13.97 1.30
CA MET A 11 -3.43 14.87 1.97
C MET A 11 -3.80 15.07 3.44
N ALA A 12 -5.09 15.27 3.75
CA ALA A 12 -5.55 15.42 5.13
C ALA A 12 -5.26 14.16 5.99
N ARG A 13 -5.39 12.97 5.41
CA ARG A 13 -5.07 11.70 6.10
C ARG A 13 -3.56 11.55 6.33
N ALA A 14 -2.75 11.84 5.31
CA ALA A 14 -1.29 11.81 5.42
C ALA A 14 -0.76 12.85 6.43
N GLU A 15 -1.34 14.05 6.46
CA GLU A 15 -1.03 15.07 7.47
C GLU A 15 -1.38 14.63 8.90
N GLY A 16 -2.50 13.94 9.09
CA GLY A 16 -2.86 13.37 10.39
C GLY A 16 -1.78 12.43 10.91
N MET A 17 -1.36 11.47 10.08
CA MET A 17 -0.28 10.53 10.43
C MET A 17 1.06 11.23 10.69
N ALA A 18 1.36 12.27 9.92
CA ALA A 18 2.58 13.06 10.10
C ALA A 18 2.58 13.79 11.46
N ARG A 19 1.44 14.37 11.85
CA ARG A 19 1.25 15.03 13.17
C ARG A 19 1.35 14.05 14.32
N ASP A 20 0.73 12.88 14.21
CA ASP A 20 0.72 11.87 15.27
C ASP A 20 2.13 11.34 15.58
N ARG A 21 3.04 11.40 14.62
CA ARG A 21 4.41 10.87 14.70
C ARG A 21 5.49 11.93 14.80
N ASP A 22 5.11 13.21 14.81
CA ASP A 22 6.03 14.37 14.78
C ASP A 22 7.07 14.29 13.64
N VAL A 23 6.63 13.83 12.46
CA VAL A 23 7.46 13.71 11.25
C VAL A 23 6.96 14.63 10.15
N SER A 24 7.81 14.89 9.15
CA SER A 24 7.39 15.65 7.99
C SER A 24 6.41 14.85 7.11
N LEU A 25 5.50 15.55 6.41
CA LEU A 25 4.62 14.93 5.41
C LEU A 25 5.42 14.16 4.33
N LEU A 26 6.61 14.66 3.99
CA LEU A 26 7.52 14.01 3.05
C LEU A 26 8.03 12.66 3.58
N ALA A 27 8.27 12.54 4.89
CA ALA A 27 8.67 11.28 5.51
C ALA A 27 7.56 10.22 5.39
N VAL A 28 6.30 10.61 5.67
CA VAL A 28 5.14 9.73 5.51
C VAL A 28 4.94 9.30 4.06
N ALA A 29 5.07 10.23 3.11
CA ALA A 29 4.92 9.93 1.69
C ALA A 29 5.99 8.96 1.19
N LEU A 30 7.24 9.13 1.60
CA LEU A 30 8.34 8.23 1.26
C LEU A 30 8.17 6.85 1.87
N ALA A 31 7.79 6.78 3.16
CA ALA A 31 7.49 5.53 3.84
C ALA A 31 6.36 4.77 3.14
N TYR A 32 5.26 5.46 2.79
CA TYR A 32 4.15 4.87 2.03
C TYR A 32 4.59 4.28 0.70
N VAL A 33 5.39 5.04 -0.07
CA VAL A 33 5.92 4.59 -1.36
C VAL A 33 6.81 3.34 -1.18
N MET A 34 7.73 3.34 -0.21
CA MET A 34 8.59 2.18 0.06
C MET A 34 7.84 0.94 0.57
N GLN A 35 6.76 1.13 1.32
CA GLN A 35 6.00 0.06 1.99
C GLN A 35 4.77 -0.41 1.22
N LYS A 36 4.38 0.30 0.14
CA LYS A 36 3.21 -0.07 -0.67
C LYS A 36 3.48 -1.21 -1.64
N THR A 37 4.67 -1.26 -2.24
CA THR A 37 4.97 -2.24 -3.28
C THR A 37 6.41 -2.71 -3.20
N THR A 38 6.62 -3.94 -3.63
CA THR A 38 7.87 -4.68 -3.52
C THR A 38 8.93 -4.12 -4.46
N TYR A 39 10.19 -4.15 -4.01
CA TYR A 39 11.36 -3.69 -4.78
C TYR A 39 11.28 -2.21 -5.19
N MET A 40 10.60 -1.37 -4.40
CA MET A 40 10.46 0.05 -4.69
C MET A 40 11.46 0.89 -3.89
N PHE A 41 12.37 1.54 -4.60
CA PHE A 41 13.35 2.46 -4.02
C PHE A 41 13.15 3.84 -4.66
N PRO A 42 12.50 4.79 -3.96
CA PRO A 42 12.24 6.10 -4.53
C PRO A 42 13.54 6.84 -4.82
N ILE A 43 13.60 7.53 -5.96
CA ILE A 43 14.71 8.43 -6.27
C ILE A 43 14.58 9.66 -5.38
N VAL A 44 15.46 9.76 -4.39
CA VAL A 44 15.54 10.91 -3.49
C VAL A 44 16.42 12.01 -4.09
N GLY A 45 15.92 13.24 -4.11
CA GLY A 45 16.64 14.40 -4.63
C GLY A 45 16.30 15.67 -3.88
N GLY A 46 17.31 16.43 -3.48
CA GLY A 46 17.11 17.68 -2.75
C GLY A 46 18.35 18.56 -2.80
N ARG A 47 18.15 19.88 -2.91
CA ARG A 47 19.23 20.89 -2.87
C ARG A 47 19.40 21.53 -1.49
N GLN A 48 18.61 21.09 -0.51
CA GLN A 48 18.59 21.64 0.84
C GLN A 48 18.75 20.50 1.84
N VAL A 49 19.58 20.72 2.86
CA VAL A 49 19.84 19.74 3.93
C VAL A 49 18.55 19.30 4.62
N LYS A 50 17.61 20.22 4.82
CA LYS A 50 16.30 19.93 5.45
C LYS A 50 15.50 18.83 4.73
N HIS A 51 15.60 18.72 3.40
CA HIS A 51 14.90 17.67 2.66
C HIS A 51 15.56 16.32 2.87
N LEU A 52 16.90 16.28 2.92
CA LEU A 52 17.64 15.06 3.22
C LEU A 52 17.33 14.56 4.63
N GLN A 53 17.24 15.46 5.61
CA GLN A 53 16.85 15.09 6.96
C GLN A 53 15.45 14.47 7.00
N GLY A 54 14.45 15.11 6.36
CA GLY A 54 13.09 14.54 6.27
C GLY A 54 13.00 13.23 5.49
N MET A 55 13.94 12.95 4.57
CA MET A 55 14.05 11.65 3.89
C MET A 55 14.63 10.57 4.82
N ILE A 56 15.59 10.92 5.67
CA ILE A 56 16.14 9.99 6.68
C ILE A 56 15.06 9.64 7.69
N ASP A 57 14.27 10.62 8.13
CA ASP A 57 13.14 10.40 9.04
C ASP A 57 12.10 9.46 8.44
N ALA A 58 12.01 9.31 7.11
CA ALA A 58 11.13 8.33 6.47
C ALA A 58 11.53 6.88 6.79
N LEU A 59 12.82 6.62 7.03
CA LEU A 59 13.34 5.27 7.26
C LEU A 59 12.89 4.69 8.61
N ILE A 60 12.52 5.54 9.56
CA ILE A 60 12.03 5.14 10.88
C ILE A 60 10.50 5.07 10.95
N VAL A 61 9.80 5.50 9.90
CA VAL A 61 8.34 5.51 9.84
C VAL A 61 7.87 4.15 9.30
N ALA A 62 7.33 3.29 10.17
CA ALA A 62 6.62 2.07 9.77
C ALA A 62 5.11 2.36 9.72
N LEU A 63 4.48 2.25 8.56
CA LEU A 63 3.03 2.36 8.41
C LEU A 63 2.40 0.98 8.62
N MET A 64 1.32 0.97 9.38
CA MET A 64 0.47 -0.20 9.55
C MET A 64 -0.37 -0.41 8.30
N ASP A 65 -0.78 -1.66 8.05
CA ASP A 65 -1.57 -1.99 6.86
C ASP A 65 -2.91 -1.22 6.87
N GLU A 66 -3.50 -0.98 8.06
CA GLU A 66 -4.71 -0.17 8.23
C GLU A 66 -4.50 1.31 7.89
N GLU A 67 -3.30 1.84 8.13
CA GLU A 67 -2.96 3.22 7.80
C GLU A 67 -2.80 3.41 6.30
N ILE A 68 -2.19 2.43 5.62
CA ILE A 68 -2.10 2.38 4.17
C ILE A 68 -3.50 2.30 3.56
N ASP A 69 -4.35 1.39 4.04
CA ASP A 69 -5.75 1.26 3.59
C ASP A 69 -6.55 2.54 3.82
N LYS A 70 -6.32 3.20 4.97
CA LYS A 70 -6.93 4.49 5.27
C LYS A 70 -6.52 5.54 4.25
N VAL A 71 -5.25 5.63 3.84
CA VAL A 71 -4.83 6.57 2.79
C VAL A 71 -5.47 6.21 1.44
N GLU A 72 -5.43 4.93 1.06
CA GLU A 72 -5.89 4.48 -0.26
C GLU A 72 -7.40 4.54 -0.44
N SER A 73 -8.19 4.44 0.63
CA SER A 73 -9.67 4.55 0.54
C SER A 73 -10.17 5.91 0.02
N ALA A 74 -9.30 6.92 -0.12
CA ALA A 74 -9.64 8.18 -0.78
C ALA A 74 -9.87 7.99 -2.29
N TYR A 75 -9.23 6.96 -2.85
CA TYR A 75 -9.37 6.55 -4.25
C TYR A 75 -9.98 5.15 -4.33
N GLU A 76 -11.19 5.11 -4.88
CA GLU A 76 -11.78 3.84 -5.30
C GLU A 76 -11.17 3.46 -6.65
N PHE A 77 -10.33 2.43 -6.64
CA PHE A 77 -9.77 1.83 -7.84
C PHE A 77 -10.62 0.62 -8.24
N ASP A 78 -11.13 0.63 -9.46
CA ASP A 78 -11.81 -0.52 -10.06
C ASP A 78 -10.94 -1.14 -11.14
N ALA A 79 -10.48 -2.36 -10.90
CA ALA A 79 -9.64 -3.12 -11.82
C ALA A 79 -10.43 -3.62 -13.05
N GLY A 80 -11.77 -3.64 -12.99
CA GLY A 80 -12.65 -4.10 -14.06
C GLY A 80 -12.47 -5.58 -14.42
N LEU A 81 -13.06 -5.99 -15.54
CA LEU A 81 -12.83 -7.33 -16.12
C LEU A 81 -11.42 -7.42 -16.72
N PRO A 82 -10.73 -8.58 -16.64
CA PRO A 82 -11.15 -9.86 -16.04
C PRO A 82 -10.90 -9.93 -14.53
N HIS A 83 -10.27 -8.92 -13.94
CA HIS A 83 -9.85 -8.94 -12.54
C HIS A 83 -11.01 -9.10 -11.54
N THR A 84 -12.13 -8.38 -11.74
CA THR A 84 -13.33 -8.49 -10.89
C THR A 84 -14.01 -9.85 -10.98
N PHE A 85 -13.92 -10.53 -12.14
CA PHE A 85 -14.39 -11.90 -12.31
C PHE A 85 -13.46 -12.89 -11.59
N LEU A 86 -12.15 -12.75 -11.79
CA LEU A 86 -11.15 -13.66 -11.22
C LEU A 86 -11.08 -13.55 -9.69
N SER A 87 -11.12 -12.34 -9.13
CA SER A 87 -11.12 -12.13 -7.67
C SER A 87 -12.43 -12.54 -7.00
N GLY A 88 -13.49 -12.79 -7.77
CA GLY A 88 -14.83 -13.12 -7.26
C GLY A 88 -15.61 -11.91 -6.75
N THR A 89 -15.03 -10.70 -6.76
CA THR A 89 -15.70 -9.48 -6.29
C THR A 89 -16.90 -9.11 -7.16
N MET A 90 -16.95 -9.57 -8.42
CA MET A 90 -18.11 -9.41 -9.31
C MET A 90 -19.38 -10.12 -8.80
N PHE A 91 -19.22 -11.19 -8.01
CA PHE A 91 -20.34 -12.01 -7.54
C PHE A 91 -20.76 -11.67 -6.10
N GLN A 92 -20.09 -10.73 -5.45
CA GLN A 92 -20.32 -10.35 -4.05
C GLN A 92 -20.70 -8.88 -3.96
N ASP A 93 -21.96 -8.60 -3.61
CA ASP A 93 -22.45 -7.24 -3.44
C ASP A 93 -21.75 -6.54 -2.26
N GLY A 94 -21.22 -5.34 -2.50
CA GLY A 94 -20.59 -4.48 -1.49
C GLY A 94 -19.09 -4.70 -1.28
N MET A 95 -18.45 -5.62 -2.00
CA MET A 95 -16.99 -5.79 -1.94
C MET A 95 -16.30 -4.78 -2.87
N LYS A 96 -15.21 -4.15 -2.40
CA LYS A 96 -14.37 -3.29 -3.25
C LYS A 96 -13.82 -4.13 -4.41
N PRO A 97 -13.88 -3.65 -5.67
CA PRO A 97 -13.26 -4.36 -6.79
C PRO A 97 -11.75 -4.53 -6.55
N ILE A 98 -11.29 -5.78 -6.49
CA ILE A 98 -9.87 -6.11 -6.26
C ILE A 98 -9.30 -6.73 -7.54
N ALA A 99 -8.07 -6.32 -7.86
CA ALA A 99 -7.29 -6.96 -8.90
C ALA A 99 -6.74 -8.30 -8.41
N ALA A 100 -7.13 -9.41 -9.05
CA ALA A 100 -6.43 -10.69 -8.83
C ALA A 100 -4.98 -10.59 -9.35
N GLN A 101 -3.99 -10.67 -8.46
CA GLN A 101 -2.56 -10.53 -8.77
C GLN A 101 -1.82 -11.87 -8.66
N ALA A 102 -2.29 -12.78 -7.80
CA ALA A 102 -1.73 -14.10 -7.61
C ALA A 102 -2.78 -15.20 -7.87
N PRO A 103 -2.36 -16.46 -8.11
CA PRO A 103 -3.29 -17.60 -8.21
C PRO A 103 -4.20 -17.74 -6.98
N GLY A 104 -3.69 -17.37 -5.80
CA GLY A 104 -4.44 -17.32 -4.54
C GLY A 104 -5.52 -16.26 -4.51
N ASP A 105 -5.52 -15.24 -5.37
CA ASP A 105 -6.61 -14.26 -5.43
C ASP A 105 -7.80 -14.78 -6.26
N VAL A 106 -7.59 -15.82 -7.07
CA VAL A 106 -8.59 -16.34 -7.99
C VAL A 106 -9.57 -17.25 -7.26
N TRP A 107 -10.86 -16.91 -7.25
CA TRP A 107 -11.88 -17.64 -6.49
C TRP A 107 -11.99 -19.13 -6.88
N LEU A 108 -11.80 -19.44 -8.18
CA LEU A 108 -11.86 -20.81 -8.68
C LEU A 108 -10.67 -21.66 -8.19
N THR A 109 -9.48 -21.06 -8.11
CA THR A 109 -8.28 -21.72 -7.59
C THR A 109 -8.44 -22.02 -6.09
N LYS A 110 -9.03 -21.09 -5.32
CA LYS A 110 -9.34 -21.30 -3.89
C LYS A 110 -10.28 -22.49 -3.66
N GLN A 111 -11.20 -22.76 -4.58
CA GLN A 111 -12.18 -23.85 -4.44
C GLN A 111 -11.64 -25.21 -4.91
N ALA A 112 -10.66 -25.21 -5.82
CA ALA A 112 -10.22 -26.42 -6.52
C ALA A 112 -9.20 -27.27 -5.74
N SER A 113 -8.27 -26.67 -5.00
CA SER A 113 -7.30 -27.35 -4.11
C SER A 113 -6.41 -26.34 -3.39
N ASP A 114 -5.88 -26.69 -2.20
CA ASP A 114 -4.72 -26.02 -1.61
C ASP A 114 -3.57 -26.12 -2.61
N SER A 115 -3.28 -25.00 -3.25
CA SER A 115 -2.27 -24.93 -4.29
C SER A 115 -0.96 -24.46 -3.67
N ASP A 116 0.09 -25.25 -3.87
CA ASP A 116 1.46 -24.96 -3.43
C ASP A 116 2.10 -23.88 -4.32
N TRP A 117 1.81 -22.61 -4.02
CA TRP A 117 2.38 -21.45 -4.71
C TRP A 117 3.33 -20.69 -3.79
N VAL A 118 4.42 -20.17 -4.36
CA VAL A 118 5.30 -19.25 -3.66
C VAL A 118 4.55 -17.92 -3.45
N GLU A 119 4.49 -17.44 -2.21
CA GLU A 119 3.90 -16.15 -1.89
C GLU A 119 4.55 -15.03 -2.71
N THR A 120 3.73 -14.09 -3.18
CA THR A 120 4.26 -12.90 -3.84
C THR A 120 5.13 -12.13 -2.85
N PRO A 121 6.34 -11.69 -3.23
CA PRO A 121 7.24 -11.02 -2.32
C PRO A 121 6.55 -9.77 -1.75
N LYS A 122 6.52 -9.65 -0.42
CA LYS A 122 5.85 -8.56 0.30
C LYS A 122 6.71 -7.28 0.29
N ALA A 123 6.07 -6.12 0.41
CA ALA A 123 6.76 -4.84 0.47
C ALA A 123 7.72 -4.75 1.68
N LEU A 124 8.74 -3.89 1.56
CA LEU A 124 9.80 -3.77 2.55
C LEU A 124 9.26 -3.11 3.83
N ARG A 125 9.38 -3.81 4.96
CA ARG A 125 9.15 -3.27 6.31
C ARG A 125 10.49 -2.88 6.94
N LEU A 126 10.56 -1.67 7.52
CA LEU A 126 11.80 -1.04 8.01
C LEU A 126 11.97 -1.12 9.53
N ASP A 127 10.92 -1.50 10.23
CA ASP A 127 10.92 -1.93 11.62
C ASP A 127 11.70 -3.25 11.73
N GLY A 128 12.89 -3.18 12.33
CA GLY A 128 13.75 -4.34 12.53
C GLY A 128 12.99 -5.47 13.24
N ASP A 129 12.99 -6.64 12.59
CA ASP A 129 12.48 -7.94 13.02
C ASP A 129 10.96 -8.19 12.96
N SER A 130 10.53 -9.08 12.07
CA SER A 130 10.37 -10.51 12.45
C SER A 130 9.97 -11.39 11.26
N GLU A 131 10.84 -12.37 11.01
CA GLU A 131 10.59 -13.68 10.38
C GLU A 131 10.36 -13.73 8.87
N GLY A 132 11.30 -14.38 8.19
CA GLY A 132 11.03 -15.02 6.93
C GLY A 132 9.86 -15.99 7.12
N SER A 133 8.82 -15.81 6.31
CA SER A 133 7.89 -16.89 6.01
C SER A 133 8.66 -17.94 5.20
N GLN A 134 9.33 -18.83 5.93
CA GLN A 134 9.71 -20.15 5.44
C GLN A 134 8.48 -21.03 5.52
N SER A 135 8.17 -21.64 4.38
CA SER A 135 7.37 -22.85 4.10
C SER A 135 6.16 -22.56 3.25
#